data_AF-A0A6P2B6T4-F1
#
_entry.id   AF-A0A6P2B6T4-F1
#
_cell.length_a   1.000
_cell.length_b   1.000
_cell.length_c   1.000
_cell.angle_alpha   90.00
_cell.angle_beta   90.00
_cell.angle_gamma   90.00
#
_symmetry.space_group_name_H-M   'P 1'
#
loop_
_entity.id
_entity.type
_entity.pdbx_description
1 polymer ?
#
loop_
_entity_poly.entity_id
_entity_poly.type
_entity_poly.pdbx_seq_one_letter_code
_entity_poly.pdbx_strand_id
1 'polypeptide(L)'
;MTYIQRIDHRPSAENLSSDEEARLARIFDAYGAEMVASGQTIRWEHLEAVEVVVAPHIGGVSGWFVKRVLMRGEERYHVGLYYGADEAVLPNISWDMARYVLHIIAFYAPQPVEYTGPEGLVDLTEI
;
A
#
# COMPACT_ATOMS: atom_id res chain seq x y z
N MET A 1 17.83 6.68 -7.88
CA MET A 1 16.74 5.77 -7.45
C MET A 1 15.81 6.60 -6.57
N THR A 2 14.51 6.33 -6.60
CA THR A 2 13.51 7.05 -5.80
C THR A 2 13.18 6.27 -4.54
N TYR A 3 13.31 6.93 -3.39
CA TYR A 3 12.98 6.37 -2.09
C TYR A 3 11.78 7.07 -1.49
N ILE A 4 11.00 6.36 -0.67
CA ILE A 4 9.93 6.96 0.14
C ILE A 4 10.55 8.00 1.08
N GLN A 5 10.07 9.24 1.03
CA GLN A 5 10.49 10.28 1.96
C GLN A 5 9.93 10.00 3.36
N ARG A 6 10.81 9.98 4.36
CA ARG A 6 10.39 9.77 5.75
C ARG A 6 9.59 10.96 6.29
N ILE A 7 8.61 10.65 7.13
CA ILE A 7 7.78 11.64 7.84
C ILE A 7 7.91 11.43 9.36
N ASP A 8 7.71 12.50 10.11
CA ASP A 8 7.86 12.55 11.58
C ASP A 8 6.53 12.63 12.35
N HIS A 9 5.42 12.68 11.62
CA HIS A 9 4.07 12.71 12.19
C HIS A 9 3.32 11.42 11.84
N ARG A 10 2.47 10.98 12.77
CA ARG A 10 1.67 9.78 12.59
C ARG A 10 0.62 10.01 11.49
N PRO A 11 0.55 9.13 10.46
CA PRO A 11 -0.49 9.22 9.43
C PRO A 11 -1.89 9.10 10.02
N SER A 12 -2.83 9.86 9.46
CA SER A 12 -4.26 9.80 9.80
C SER A 12 -5.03 8.96 8.78
N ALA A 13 -6.01 8.21 9.26
CA ALA A 13 -6.95 7.45 8.44
C ALA A 13 -8.15 8.29 7.96
N GLU A 14 -8.14 9.61 8.19
CA GLU A 14 -9.26 10.52 7.87
C GLU A 14 -9.77 10.47 6.42
N ASN A 15 -8.92 10.11 5.46
CA ASN A 15 -9.30 9.99 4.05
C ASN A 15 -9.89 8.62 3.68
N LEU A 16 -9.88 7.66 4.60
CA LEU A 16 -10.47 6.34 4.38
C LEU A 16 -11.95 6.37 4.74
N SER A 17 -12.78 5.77 3.89
CA SER A 17 -14.14 5.42 4.29
C SER A 17 -14.13 4.33 5.37
N SER A 18 -15.20 4.21 6.14
CA SER A 18 -15.30 3.17 7.19
C SER A 18 -15.17 1.74 6.63
N ASP A 19 -15.61 1.51 5.39
CA ASP A 19 -15.47 0.22 4.71
C ASP A 19 -14.00 -0.08 4.34
N GLU A 20 -13.26 0.94 3.92
CA GLU A 20 -11.83 0.84 3.60
C GLU A 20 -10.99 0.65 4.86
N GLU A 21 -11.30 1.38 5.92
CA GLU A 21 -10.65 1.21 7.23
C GLU A 21 -10.86 -0.22 7.75
N ALA A 22 -12.10 -0.69 7.76
CA ALA A 22 -12.44 -2.05 8.19
C ALA A 22 -11.79 -3.13 7.30
N ARG A 23 -11.63 -2.86 6.00
CA ARG A 23 -10.92 -3.76 5.08
C ARG A 23 -9.42 -3.74 5.34
N LEU A 24 -8.83 -2.56 5.48
CA LEU A 24 -7.40 -2.40 5.68
C LEU A 24 -6.97 -3.06 6.99
N ALA A 25 -7.71 -2.83 8.08
CA ALA A 25 -7.44 -3.43 9.39
C ALA A 25 -7.43 -4.98 9.39
N ARG A 26 -8.02 -5.64 8.38
CA ARG A 26 -7.95 -7.10 8.23
C ARG A 26 -6.70 -7.60 7.52
N ILE A 27 -6.07 -6.76 6.70
CA ILE A 27 -4.97 -7.14 5.81
C ILE A 27 -3.68 -6.38 6.12
N PHE A 28 -3.74 -5.33 6.91
CA PHE A 28 -2.62 -4.47 7.22
C PHE A 28 -2.74 -3.92 8.63
N ASP A 29 -1.70 -4.11 9.42
CA ASP A 29 -1.53 -3.49 10.74
C ASP A 29 -0.06 -3.12 10.94
N ALA A 30 0.20 -2.07 11.70
CA ALA A 30 1.52 -1.49 11.89
C ALA A 30 1.70 -1.12 13.37
N TYR A 31 2.70 -1.73 14.02
CA TYR A 31 2.91 -1.55 15.45
C TYR A 31 4.36 -1.80 15.86
N GLY A 32 4.85 -1.00 16.81
CA GLY A 32 6.20 -1.19 17.37
C GLY A 32 7.29 -1.26 16.29
N ALA A 33 7.96 -2.40 16.21
CA ALA A 33 9.08 -2.67 15.30
C ALA A 33 8.70 -3.50 14.06
N GLU A 34 7.42 -3.79 13.86
CA GLU A 34 6.94 -4.64 12.77
C GLU A 34 5.61 -4.18 12.16
N MET A 35 5.28 -4.76 11.02
CA MET A 35 3.95 -4.71 10.43
C MET A 35 3.44 -6.12 10.18
N VAL A 36 2.12 -6.25 10.10
CA VAL A 36 1.46 -7.42 9.55
C VAL A 36 0.84 -7.01 8.22
N ALA A 37 1.24 -7.66 7.14
CA ALA A 37 0.69 -7.47 5.81
C ALA A 37 0.21 -8.81 5.25
N SER A 38 -1.08 -8.90 4.92
CA SER A 38 -1.75 -10.13 4.45
C SER A 38 -1.46 -11.37 5.31
N GLY A 39 -1.35 -11.17 6.63
CA GLY A 39 -1.06 -12.24 7.61
C GLY A 39 0.42 -12.59 7.77
N GLN A 40 1.32 -11.91 7.07
CA GLN A 40 2.77 -12.06 7.22
C GLN A 40 3.32 -10.94 8.11
N THR A 41 4.11 -11.31 9.12
CA THR A 41 4.80 -10.35 9.98
C THR A 41 6.14 -9.96 9.36
N ILE A 42 6.35 -8.66 9.15
CA ILE A 42 7.52 -8.08 8.50
C ILE A 42 8.15 -7.07 9.45
N ARG A 43 9.43 -7.23 9.76
CA ARG A 43 10.18 -6.26 10.56
C ARG A 43 10.53 -5.05 9.71
N TRP A 44 10.33 -3.84 10.23
CA TRP A 44 10.56 -2.60 9.45
C TRP A 44 11.99 -2.49 8.91
N GLU A 45 12.97 -2.98 9.67
CA GLU A 45 14.39 -3.00 9.27
C GLU A 45 14.72 -3.99 8.16
N HIS A 46 13.78 -4.85 7.76
CA HIS A 46 13.94 -5.76 6.63
C HIS A 46 13.17 -5.31 5.39
N LEU A 47 12.34 -4.26 5.49
CA LEU A 47 11.64 -3.74 4.32
C LEU A 47 12.63 -3.01 3.43
N GLU A 48 12.79 -3.48 2.19
CA GLU A 48 13.78 -2.98 1.23
C GLU A 48 13.11 -2.13 0.15
N ALA A 49 12.00 -2.62 -0.39
CA ALA A 49 11.30 -1.95 -1.49
C ALA A 49 9.79 -2.11 -1.39
N VAL A 50 9.10 -1.15 -2.00
CA VAL A 50 7.64 -1.15 -2.19
C VAL A 50 7.33 -0.90 -3.65
N GLU A 51 6.48 -1.74 -4.20
CA GLU A 51 5.95 -1.58 -5.55
C GLU A 51 4.44 -1.41 -5.52
N VAL A 52 3.92 -0.44 -6.26
CA VAL A 52 2.49 -0.22 -6.43
C VAL A 52 2.13 -0.37 -7.90
N VAL A 53 1.26 -1.34 -8.19
CA VAL A 53 0.79 -1.60 -9.57
C VAL A 53 -0.72 -1.49 -9.65
N VAL A 54 -1.22 -1.04 -10.81
CA VAL A 54 -2.66 -1.05 -11.10
C VAL A 54 -3.13 -2.51 -11.19
N ALA A 55 -4.19 -2.84 -10.46
CA ALA A 55 -4.75 -4.18 -10.44
C ALA A 55 -5.29 -4.56 -11.83
N PRO A 56 -4.87 -5.70 -12.41
CA PRO A 56 -5.34 -6.12 -13.72
C PRO A 56 -6.83 -6.46 -13.66
N HIS A 57 -7.57 -5.97 -14.65
CA HIS A 57 -9.00 -6.19 -14.77
C HIS A 57 -9.26 -7.35 -15.73
N ILE A 58 -10.19 -8.26 -15.40
CA ILE A 58 -10.72 -9.21 -16.37
C ILE A 58 -11.37 -8.41 -17.51
N GLY A 59 -10.90 -8.57 -18.74
CA GLY A 59 -11.53 -7.99 -19.93
C GLY A 59 -12.85 -8.66 -20.28
N GLY A 60 -13.82 -7.90 -20.80
CA GLY A 60 -15.11 -8.41 -21.28
C GLY A 60 -16.33 -7.81 -20.56
N VAL A 61 -17.55 -8.17 -21.02
CA VAL A 61 -18.82 -7.62 -20.51
C VAL A 61 -18.99 -7.86 -19.00
N SER A 62 -18.53 -9.02 -18.51
CA SER A 62 -18.54 -9.37 -17.09
C SER A 62 -17.59 -8.51 -16.27
N GLY A 63 -16.39 -8.22 -16.78
CA GLY A 63 -15.43 -7.34 -16.13
C GLY A 63 -15.88 -5.88 -16.10
N TRP A 64 -16.54 -5.42 -17.16
CA TRP A 64 -17.18 -4.10 -17.21
C TRP A 64 -18.32 -3.97 -16.20
N PHE A 65 -19.14 -5.01 -16.02
CA PHE A 65 -20.22 -5.03 -15.04
C PHE A 65 -19.68 -4.99 -13.60
N VAL A 66 -18.65 -5.80 -13.28
CA VAL A 66 -17.99 -5.76 -11.97
C VAL A 66 -17.40 -4.37 -11.70
N LYS A 67 -16.69 -3.78 -12.67
CA LYS A 67 -16.14 -2.42 -12.56
C LYS A 67 -17.24 -1.40 -12.25
N ARG A 68 -18.33 -1.42 -13.00
CA ARG A 68 -19.36 -0.38 -12.93
C ARG A 68 -20.30 -0.54 -11.73
N VAL A 69 -20.62 -1.77 -11.34
CA VAL A 69 -21.66 -2.06 -10.34
C VAL A 69 -21.05 -2.39 -8.97
N LEU A 70 -20.00 -3.20 -8.94
CA LEU A 70 -19.37 -3.62 -7.67
C LEU A 70 -18.25 -2.66 -7.23
N MET A 71 -17.48 -2.13 -8.17
CA MET A 71 -16.30 -1.28 -7.87
C MET A 71 -16.56 0.21 -8.12
N ARG A 72 -17.80 0.60 -8.46
CA ARG A 72 -18.23 1.99 -8.71
C ARG A 72 -17.39 2.77 -9.74
N GLY A 73 -16.63 2.08 -10.58
CA GLY A 73 -15.74 2.69 -11.57
C GLY A 73 -14.34 3.06 -11.07
N GLU A 74 -14.01 2.77 -9.81
CA GLU A 74 -12.72 3.10 -9.19
C GLU A 74 -11.60 2.14 -9.60
N GLU A 75 -10.42 2.68 -9.90
CA GLU A 75 -9.19 1.89 -10.05
C GLU A 75 -8.74 1.31 -8.71
N ARG A 76 -8.13 0.13 -8.79
CA ARG A 76 -7.57 -0.57 -7.63
C ARG A 76 -6.12 -0.88 -7.86
N TYR A 77 -5.42 -1.11 -6.77
CA TYR A 77 -3.97 -1.27 -6.75
C TYR A 77 -3.58 -2.53 -5.98
N HIS A 78 -2.46 -3.11 -6.36
CA HIS A 78 -1.71 -4.05 -5.52
C HIS A 78 -0.48 -3.32 -4.99
N VAL A 79 -0.24 -3.46 -3.68
CA VAL A 79 0.99 -2.97 -3.06
C VAL A 79 1.83 -4.19 -2.68
N GLY A 80 2.95 -4.39 -3.36
CA GLY A 80 3.96 -5.38 -3.06
C GLY A 80 4.99 -4.81 -2.08
N LEU A 81 5.29 -5.58 -1.03
CA LEU A 81 6.26 -5.26 0.02
C LEU A 81 7.37 -6.30 -0.06
N TYR A 82 8.57 -5.86 -0.44
CA TYR A 82 9.73 -6.75 -0.63
C TYR A 82 10.65 -6.67 0.58
N TYR A 83 10.98 -7.82 1.16
CA TYR A 83 11.83 -7.93 2.35
C TYR A 83 12.70 -9.18 2.28
N GLY A 84 14.02 -9.00 2.23
CA GLY A 84 14.94 -10.12 2.00
C GLY A 84 14.64 -10.86 0.68
N ALA A 85 14.31 -12.15 0.77
CA ALA A 85 13.97 -12.99 -0.39
C ALA A 85 12.45 -13.20 -0.57
N ASP A 86 11.64 -12.56 0.26
CA ASP A 86 10.19 -12.76 0.34
C ASP A 86 9.41 -11.52 -0.11
N GLU A 87 8.13 -11.73 -0.44
CA GLU A 87 7.19 -10.69 -0.83
C GLU A 87 5.85 -10.88 -0.10
N ALA A 88 5.28 -9.78 0.40
CA ALA A 88 3.90 -9.69 0.84
C ALA A 88 3.12 -8.76 -0.08
N VAL A 89 1.91 -9.16 -0.46
CA VAL A 89 1.05 -8.33 -1.34
C VAL A 89 -0.20 -7.91 -0.58
N LEU A 90 -0.54 -6.63 -0.64
CA LEU A 90 -1.85 -6.09 -0.26
C LEU A 90 -2.71 -5.91 -1.52
N PRO A 91 -3.64 -6.84 -1.80
CA PRO A 91 -4.29 -6.85 -3.09
C PRO A 91 -5.57 -6.00 -3.15
N ASN A 92 -5.79 -5.43 -4.33
CA ASN A 92 -7.07 -4.84 -4.73
C ASN A 92 -7.52 -3.71 -3.78
N ILE A 93 -6.59 -2.88 -3.31
CA ILE A 93 -6.85 -1.75 -2.41
C ILE A 93 -7.14 -0.48 -3.21
N SER A 94 -7.81 0.52 -2.60
CA SER A 94 -8.02 1.83 -3.24
C SER A 94 -6.74 2.66 -3.27
N TRP A 95 -6.80 3.80 -3.97
CA TRP A 95 -5.76 4.82 -3.93
C TRP A 95 -5.48 5.31 -2.51
N ASP A 96 -6.53 5.65 -1.76
CA ASP A 96 -6.38 6.21 -0.41
C ASP A 96 -5.84 5.18 0.59
N MET A 97 -6.24 3.90 0.44
CA MET A 97 -5.63 2.80 1.19
C MET A 97 -4.14 2.64 0.87
N ALA A 98 -3.77 2.66 -0.42
CA ALA A 98 -2.37 2.56 -0.82
C ALA A 98 -1.54 3.73 -0.27
N ARG A 99 -2.06 4.96 -0.40
CA ARG A 99 -1.43 6.16 0.16
C ARG A 99 -1.26 6.08 1.67
N TYR A 100 -2.29 5.63 2.39
CA TYR A 100 -2.20 5.46 3.84
C TYR A 100 -1.13 4.44 4.22
N VAL A 101 -1.09 3.28 3.55
CA VAL A 101 -0.04 2.26 3.77
C VAL A 101 1.36 2.84 3.53
N LEU A 102 1.56 3.56 2.43
CA LEU A 102 2.85 4.16 2.11
C LEU A 102 3.27 5.22 3.14
N HIS A 103 2.36 6.04 3.64
CA HIS A 103 2.66 6.98 4.72
C HIS A 103 3.00 6.27 6.04
N ILE A 104 2.34 5.16 6.34
CA ILE A 104 2.68 4.33 7.52
C ILE A 104 4.10 3.79 7.36
N ILE A 105 4.47 3.30 6.18
CA ILE A 105 5.83 2.86 5.86
C ILE A 105 6.82 4.03 6.02
N ALA A 106 6.51 5.20 5.47
CA ALA A 106 7.33 6.42 5.58
C ALA A 106 7.59 6.83 7.04
N PHE A 107 6.62 6.61 7.92
CA PHE A 107 6.71 6.93 9.34
C PHE A 107 7.54 5.90 10.12
N TYR A 108 7.27 4.60 9.92
CA TYR A 108 7.88 3.54 10.73
C TYR A 108 9.23 3.03 10.21
N ALA A 109 9.46 3.02 8.89
CA ALA A 109 10.66 2.42 8.32
C ALA A 109 11.92 3.17 8.78
N PRO A 110 12.89 2.48 9.43
CA PRO A 110 14.10 3.14 9.95
C PRO A 110 15.11 3.47 8.84
N GLN A 111 15.00 2.81 7.69
CA GLN A 111 15.92 2.90 6.56
C GLN A 111 15.20 3.39 5.29
N PRO A 112 15.95 3.87 4.28
CA PRO A 112 15.37 4.18 2.97
C PRO A 112 14.68 2.95 2.39
N VAL A 113 13.46 3.15 1.87
CA VAL A 113 12.67 2.11 1.20
C VAL A 113 12.51 2.53 -0.25
N GLU A 114 12.95 1.67 -1.18
CA GLU A 114 12.82 1.93 -2.61
C GLU A 114 11.35 1.98 -3.02
N TYR A 115 10.99 2.88 -3.92
CA TYR A 115 9.63 3.04 -4.40
C TYR A 115 9.55 2.92 -5.91
N THR A 116 8.64 2.06 -6.36
CA THR A 116 8.19 1.97 -7.76
C THR A 116 6.67 2.04 -7.79
N GLY A 117 6.09 2.98 -8.52
CA GLY A 117 4.63 3.08 -8.63
C GLY A 117 4.14 4.41 -9.20
N PRO A 118 2.81 4.63 -9.18
CA PRO A 118 2.20 5.88 -9.64
C PRO A 118 2.73 7.12 -8.91
N GLU A 119 2.93 8.20 -9.66
CA GLU A 119 3.29 9.49 -9.07
C GLU A 119 2.20 10.04 -8.14
N GLY A 120 2.60 10.75 -7.08
CA GLY A 120 1.68 11.44 -6.16
C GLY A 120 1.02 10.57 -5.09
N LEU A 121 1.35 9.27 -5.01
CA LEU A 121 0.90 8.39 -3.92
C LEU A 121 1.61 8.67 -2.60
N VAL A 122 2.87 9.04 -2.65
CA VAL A 122 3.71 9.35 -1.49
C VAL A 122 4.79 10.34 -1.91
N ASP A 123 5.29 11.13 -0.97
CA ASP A 123 6.43 12.00 -1.20
C ASP A 123 7.71 11.17 -1.37
N LEU A 124 8.55 11.57 -2.33
CA LEU A 124 9.76 10.84 -2.72
C LEU A 124 10.99 11.71 -2.54
N THR A 125 12.12 11.07 -2.26
CA THR A 125 13.43 11.70 -2.16
C THR A 125 14.47 10.97 -2.99
N GLU A 126 15.45 11.72 -3.49
CA GLU A 126 16.67 11.19 -4.09
C GLU A 126 17.76 11.25 -3.01
N ILE A 127 18.28 10.10 -2.58
CA ILE A 127 19.35 9.98 -1.58
C ILE A 127 20.67 9.70 -2.31
#